data_AF-A0A3N9UZP0-F1
#
_entry.id   AF-A0A3N9UZP0-F1
#
_cell.length_a   1.000
_cell.length_b   1.000
_cell.length_c   1.000
_cell.angle_alpha   90.00
_cell.angle_beta   90.00
_cell.angle_gamma   90.00
#
_symmetry.space_group_name_H-M   'P 1'
#
loop_
_entity.id
_entity.type
_entity.pdbx_description
1 polymer ?
#
loop_
_entity_poly.entity_id
_entity_poly.type
_entity_poly.pdbx_seq_one_letter_code
_entity_poly.pdbx_strand_id
1 'polypeptide(L)'
;MPSVKYTRIEISQEAYIALEAEAILQGKTLKKLASEMILNGASKKALNFVRESTFSIEANLNFSKDKLSSVLKDIGETKIKLDNSIMENVQQSLVDEGYQGAMLYVAQHTASVQRDELFRILTTFQLNKVPSTMAVDIIKSLNRVQVDKA
;
A
#
# COMPACT_ATOMS: atom_id res chain seq x y z
N MET A 1 -12.58 14.49 -8.46
CA MET A 1 -12.06 13.11 -8.37
C MET A 1 -10.65 13.11 -8.91
N PRO A 2 -9.63 12.78 -8.11
CA PRO A 2 -8.31 12.54 -8.66
C PRO A 2 -8.39 11.29 -9.55
N SER A 3 -7.99 11.42 -10.82
CA SER A 3 -7.91 10.27 -11.72
C SER A 3 -6.67 9.46 -11.34
N VAL A 4 -6.85 8.33 -10.68
CA VAL A 4 -5.77 7.39 -10.41
C VAL A 4 -5.26 6.90 -11.76
N LYS A 5 -4.15 7.48 -12.24
CA LYS A 5 -3.48 7.02 -13.46
C LYS A 5 -2.75 5.74 -13.09
N TYR A 6 -3.37 4.60 -13.39
CA TYR A 6 -2.71 3.31 -13.24
C TYR A 6 -1.42 3.29 -14.06
N THR A 7 -0.34 2.81 -13.44
CA THR A 7 0.95 2.65 -14.12
C THR A 7 0.78 1.74 -15.32
N ARG A 8 1.17 2.23 -16.50
CA ARG A 8 1.17 1.43 -17.73
C ARG A 8 2.26 0.36 -17.58
N ILE A 9 1.87 -0.91 -17.60
CA ILE A 9 2.82 -2.02 -17.63
C ILE A 9 3.26 -2.21 -19.07
N GLU A 10 4.54 -1.98 -19.32
CA GLU A 10 5.17 -2.33 -20.60
C GLU A 10 5.58 -3.80 -20.57
N ILE A 11 5.27 -4.53 -21.63
CA ILE A 11 5.65 -5.93 -21.81
C ILE A 11 6.43 -6.07 -23.12
N SER A 12 7.27 -7.10 -23.22
CA SER A 12 7.99 -7.38 -24.45
C SER A 12 7.03 -7.74 -25.59
N GLN A 13 7.45 -7.48 -26.83
CA GLN A 13 6.68 -7.83 -28.01
C GLN A 13 6.40 -9.35 -28.09
N GLU A 14 7.39 -10.16 -27.71
CA GLU A 14 7.24 -11.62 -27.66
C GLU A 14 6.15 -12.05 -26.65
N ALA A 15 6.15 -11.45 -25.45
CA ALA A 15 5.13 -11.75 -24.44
C ALA A 15 3.73 -11.32 -24.92
N TYR A 16 3.63 -10.20 -25.64
CA TYR A 16 2.36 -9.75 -26.21
C TYR A 16 1.83 -10.74 -27.27
N ILE A 17 2.67 -11.18 -28.21
CA ILE A 17 2.28 -12.15 -29.24
C ILE A 17 1.87 -13.49 -28.63
N ALA A 18 2.62 -13.97 -27.63
CA ALA A 18 2.28 -15.21 -26.92
C ALA A 18 0.91 -15.09 -26.21
N LEU A 19 0.65 -13.94 -25.58
CA LEU A 19 -0.63 -13.67 -24.92
C LEU A 19 -1.79 -13.60 -25.93
N GLU A 20 -1.59 -13.00 -27.11
CA GLU A 20 -2.59 -12.99 -28.19
C GLU A 20 -2.90 -14.39 -28.69
N ALA A 21 -1.88 -15.18 -28.97
CA ALA A 21 -2.04 -16.56 -29.45
C ALA A 21 -2.83 -17.41 -28.44
N GLU A 22 -2.46 -17.34 -27.16
CA GLU A 22 -3.14 -18.07 -26.10
C GLU A 22 -4.60 -17.60 -25.91
N ALA A 23 -4.87 -16.31 -26.06
CA ALA A 23 -6.23 -15.77 -25.96
C ALA A 23 -7.13 -16.31 -27.07
N ILE A 24 -6.61 -16.40 -28.31
CA ILE A 24 -7.30 -17.00 -29.45
C ILE A 24 -7.56 -18.49 -29.21
N LEU A 25 -6.54 -19.24 -28.78
CA LEU A 25 -6.66 -20.68 -28.53
C LEU A 25 -7.71 -21.01 -27.45
N GLN A 26 -7.82 -20.17 -26.42
CA GLN A 26 -8.80 -20.36 -25.34
C GLN A 26 -10.17 -19.70 -25.61
N GLY A 27 -10.34 -18.99 -26.74
CA GLY A 27 -11.57 -18.26 -27.04
C GLY A 27 -11.90 -17.14 -26.04
N LYS A 28 -10.87 -16.53 -25.44
CA LYS A 28 -11.00 -15.47 -24.42
C LYS A 28 -10.54 -14.13 -24.99
N THR A 29 -10.97 -13.04 -24.37
CA THR A 29 -10.39 -11.73 -24.66
C THR A 29 -9.01 -11.62 -24.02
N LEU A 30 -8.11 -10.88 -24.67
CA LEU A 30 -6.74 -10.64 -24.19
C LEU A 30 -6.71 -10.08 -22.76
N LYS A 31 -7.63 -9.14 -22.45
CA LYS A 31 -7.82 -8.60 -21.09
C LYS A 31 -8.17 -9.69 -20.08
N LYS A 32 -9.10 -10.59 -20.41
CA LYS A 32 -9.56 -11.66 -19.51
C LYS A 32 -8.43 -12.65 -19.25
N LEU A 33 -7.75 -13.10 -20.30
CA LEU A 33 -6.62 -14.03 -20.17
C LEU A 33 -5.50 -13.41 -19.32
N ALA A 34 -5.07 -12.17 -19.63
CA ALA A 34 -4.03 -11.49 -18.86
C ALA A 34 -4.42 -11.35 -17.38
N SER A 35 -5.67 -11.01 -17.09
CA SER A 35 -6.15 -10.90 -15.70
C SER A 35 -6.07 -12.24 -14.97
N GLU A 36 -6.51 -13.33 -15.62
CA GLU A 36 -6.43 -14.68 -15.04
C GLU A 36 -4.99 -15.13 -14.80
N MET A 37 -4.09 -14.91 -15.77
CA MET A 37 -2.67 -15.26 -15.63
C MET A 37 -1.99 -14.48 -14.51
N ILE A 38 -2.29 -13.17 -14.39
CA ILE A 38 -1.77 -12.33 -13.30
C ILE A 38 -2.30 -12.84 -11.96
N LEU A 39 -3.59 -13.13 -11.85
CA LEU A 39 -4.18 -13.61 -10.59
C LEU A 39 -3.66 -14.98 -10.18
N ASN A 40 -3.44 -15.88 -11.14
CA ASN A 40 -2.91 -17.21 -10.89
C ASN A 40 -1.40 -17.18 -10.54
N GLY A 41 -0.65 -16.26 -11.15
CA GLY A 41 0.78 -16.06 -10.87
C GLY A 41 1.07 -15.20 -9.63
N ALA A 42 0.09 -14.45 -9.13
CA ALA A 42 0.25 -13.60 -7.97
C ALA A 42 0.43 -14.42 -6.69
N SER A 43 1.35 -13.96 -5.82
CA SER A 43 1.54 -14.61 -4.53
C SER A 43 0.28 -14.52 -3.66
N LYS A 44 0.01 -15.55 -2.86
CA LYS A 44 -1.11 -15.55 -1.89
C LYS A 44 -1.06 -14.34 -0.95
N LYS A 45 0.14 -13.88 -0.57
CA LYS A 45 0.33 -12.67 0.24
C LYS A 45 -0.19 -11.42 -0.48
N ALA A 46 0.12 -11.26 -1.76
CA ALA A 46 -0.37 -10.14 -2.56
C ALA A 46 -1.90 -10.19 -2.76
N LEU A 47 -2.46 -11.39 -2.98
CA LEU A 47 -3.91 -11.56 -3.10
C LEU A 47 -4.63 -11.24 -1.79
N ASN A 48 -4.09 -11.69 -0.64
CA ASN A 48 -4.64 -11.37 0.68
C ASN A 48 -4.53 -9.88 0.98
N PHE A 49 -3.40 -9.25 0.60
CA PHE A 49 -3.20 -7.82 0.75
C PHE A 49 -4.29 -6.99 0.05
N VAL A 50 -4.66 -7.37 -1.18
CA VAL A 50 -5.75 -6.73 -1.94
C VAL A 50 -7.14 -7.06 -1.37
N ARG A 51 -7.33 -8.24 -0.79
CA ARG A 51 -8.61 -8.64 -0.18
C ARG A 51 -8.85 -8.03 1.19
N GLU A 52 -7.81 -7.80 1.98
CA GLU A 52 -7.93 -7.18 3.31
C GLU A 52 -8.29 -5.68 3.22
N SER A 53 -8.01 -5.01 2.08
CA SER A 53 -8.44 -3.62 1.80
C SER A 53 -9.93 -3.42 1.93
N THR A 54 -10.70 -4.37 1.36
CA THR A 54 -12.15 -4.21 1.25
C THR A 54 -12.83 -4.33 2.60
N PHE A 55 -12.15 -4.91 3.60
CA PHE A 55 -12.66 -5.07 4.97
C PHE A 55 -12.27 -3.92 5.90
N SER A 56 -11.20 -3.16 5.63
CA SER A 56 -10.71 -2.11 6.52
C SER A 56 -11.50 -0.79 6.45
N ILE A 57 -12.36 -0.62 5.44
CA ILE A 57 -13.20 0.59 5.30
C ILE A 57 -14.30 0.65 6.38
N GLU A 58 -14.68 -0.48 6.99
CA GLU A 58 -15.87 -0.57 7.86
C GLU A 58 -15.57 -0.60 9.37
N ALA A 59 -14.32 -0.78 9.81
CA ALA A 59 -14.02 -0.97 11.23
C ALA A 59 -13.75 0.36 11.95
N ASN A 60 -14.82 1.11 12.21
CA ASN A 60 -14.83 2.20 13.18
C ASN A 60 -15.35 1.70 14.53
N LEU A 61 -14.73 2.23 15.60
CA LEU A 61 -15.11 2.20 17.02
C LEU A 61 -14.52 1.04 17.86
N ASN A 62 -13.61 1.41 18.77
CA ASN A 62 -12.98 0.62 19.84
C ASN A 62 -11.63 -0.05 19.56
N PHE A 63 -10.67 0.69 18.98
CA PHE A 63 -9.27 0.32 19.07
C PHE A 63 -8.72 0.66 20.48
N SER A 64 -8.35 -0.35 21.28
CA SER A 64 -7.90 -0.16 22.67
C SER A 64 -6.56 0.60 22.73
N LYS A 65 -6.44 1.54 23.69
CA LYS A 65 -5.19 2.28 23.98
C LYS A 65 -4.02 1.35 24.30
N ASP A 66 -4.27 0.18 24.89
CA ASP A 66 -3.22 -0.78 25.21
C ASP A 66 -2.60 -1.37 23.93
N LYS A 67 -3.42 -1.64 22.91
CA LYS A 67 -2.95 -2.10 21.59
C LYS A 67 -2.20 -1.01 20.84
N LEU A 68 -2.54 0.26 21.03
CA LEU A 68 -1.76 1.36 20.47
C LEU A 68 -0.34 1.41 21.04
N SER A 69 -0.21 1.21 22.35
CA SER A 69 1.09 1.24 23.01
C SER A 69 2.01 0.11 22.54
N SER A 70 1.47 -1.09 22.25
CA SER A 70 2.25 -2.18 21.66
C SER A 70 2.63 -1.88 20.21
N VAL A 71 1.72 -1.34 19.41
CA VAL A 71 2.01 -0.94 18.02
C VAL A 71 3.12 0.10 17.96
N LEU A 72 3.11 1.10 18.83
CA LEU A 72 4.18 2.11 18.90
C LEU A 72 5.53 1.51 19.31
N LYS A 73 5.53 0.52 20.21
CA LYS A 73 6.74 -0.24 20.55
C LYS A 73 7.26 -1.08 19.38
N ASP A 74 6.36 -1.72 18.63
CA ASP A 74 6.71 -2.54 17.46
C ASP A 74 7.25 -1.69 16.30
N ILE A 75 6.78 -0.44 16.18
CA ILE A 75 7.33 0.53 15.23
C ILE A 75 8.72 0.99 15.67
N GLY A 76 8.93 1.24 16.98
CA GLY A 76 10.21 1.68 17.52
C GLY A 76 10.61 3.09 17.05
N GLU A 77 11.89 3.43 17.16
CA GLU A 77 12.41 4.72 16.70
C GLU A 77 12.64 4.72 15.18
N THR A 78 11.95 5.60 14.45
CA THR A 78 12.22 5.87 13.04
C THR A 78 13.53 6.63 12.90
N LYS A 79 14.57 5.98 12.36
CA LYS A 79 15.93 6.55 12.21
C LYS A 79 16.12 7.43 10.96
N ILE A 80 15.08 7.64 10.16
CA ILE A 80 15.18 8.30 8.85
C ILE A 80 14.32 9.56 8.83
N LYS A 81 14.90 10.68 8.38
CA LYS A 81 14.14 11.89 8.04
C LYS A 81 13.28 11.61 6.82
N LEU A 82 11.96 11.63 7.02
CA LEU A 82 10.98 11.47 5.95
C LEU A 82 10.67 12.85 5.35
N ASP A 83 10.54 12.93 4.03
CA ASP A 83 10.12 14.17 3.37
C ASP A 83 8.68 14.50 3.76
N ASN A 84 8.43 15.75 4.17
CA ASN A 84 7.11 16.26 4.54
C ASN A 84 6.10 16.10 3.40
N SER A 85 6.52 16.33 2.15
CA SER A 85 5.65 16.20 0.98
C SER A 85 5.20 14.75 0.77
N ILE A 86 6.13 13.79 0.91
CA ILE A 86 5.81 12.36 0.83
C ILE A 86 4.85 11.98 1.95
N MET A 87 5.07 12.46 3.17
CA MET A 87 4.24 12.14 4.33
C MET A 87 2.80 12.65 4.21
N GLU A 88 2.62 13.87 3.72
CA GLU A 88 1.28 14.43 3.47
C GLU A 88 0.54 13.62 2.41
N ASN A 89 1.21 13.22 1.33
CA ASN A 89 0.59 12.41 0.29
C ASN A 89 0.30 10.97 0.75
N VAL A 90 1.13 10.38 1.61
CA VAL A 90 0.83 9.08 2.25
C VAL A 90 -0.39 9.18 3.16
N GLN A 91 -0.53 10.27 3.91
CA GLN A 91 -1.72 10.53 4.74
C GLN A 91 -2.97 10.68 3.87
N GLN A 92 -2.89 11.44 2.78
CA GLN A 92 -4.00 11.59 1.84
C GLN A 92 -4.38 10.25 1.21
N SER A 93 -3.39 9.47 0.79
CA SER A 93 -3.59 8.12 0.23
C SER A 93 -4.20 7.15 1.25
N LEU A 94 -3.86 7.27 2.55
CA LEU A 94 -4.47 6.48 3.62
C LEU A 94 -5.97 6.80 3.80
N VAL A 95 -6.37 8.06 3.62
CA VAL A 95 -7.76 8.49 3.76
C VAL A 95 -8.57 8.10 2.53
N ASP A 96 -8.03 8.34 1.34
CA ASP A 96 -8.76 8.17 0.08
C ASP A 96 -8.80 6.71 -0.39
N GLU A 97 -7.71 5.97 -0.16
CA GLU A 97 -7.47 4.65 -0.75
C GLU A 97 -7.07 3.58 0.28
N GLY A 98 -7.02 3.93 1.57
CA GLY A 98 -6.65 3.02 2.65
C GLY A 98 -5.16 2.65 2.67
N TYR A 99 -4.83 1.58 3.40
CA TYR A 99 -3.44 1.11 3.53
C TYR A 99 -2.83 0.70 2.19
N GLN A 100 -3.63 0.17 1.26
CA GLN A 100 -3.16 -0.27 -0.04
C GLN A 100 -2.74 0.88 -0.93
N GLY A 101 -3.56 1.93 -1.05
CA GLY A 101 -3.19 3.11 -1.81
C GLY A 101 -1.99 3.82 -1.21
N ALA A 102 -1.93 3.91 0.12
CA ALA A 102 -0.77 4.45 0.82
C ALA A 102 0.52 3.66 0.55
N MET A 103 0.50 2.34 0.64
CA MET A 103 1.66 1.51 0.32
C MET A 103 2.06 1.61 -1.15
N LEU A 104 1.08 1.66 -2.06
CA LEU A 104 1.34 1.84 -3.49
C LEU A 104 2.01 3.19 -3.76
N TYR A 105 1.50 4.26 -3.15
CA TYR A 105 2.09 5.59 -3.24
C TYR A 105 3.55 5.57 -2.79
N VAL A 106 3.83 4.98 -1.61
CA VAL A 106 5.20 4.82 -1.09
C VAL A 106 6.07 4.07 -2.09
N ALA A 107 5.60 2.95 -2.66
CA ALA A 107 6.37 2.16 -3.62
C ALA A 107 6.77 2.94 -4.87
N GLN A 108 5.89 3.83 -5.34
CA GLN A 108 6.11 4.60 -6.58
C GLN A 108 6.92 5.88 -6.38
N HIS A 109 6.84 6.51 -5.19
CA HIS A 109 7.33 7.87 -4.99
C HIS A 109 8.48 7.98 -3.98
N THR A 110 9.03 6.87 -3.48
CA THR A 110 10.10 6.90 -2.47
C THR A 110 11.33 6.04 -2.85
N ALA A 111 12.51 6.55 -2.46
CA ALA A 111 13.80 5.86 -2.62
C ALA A 111 13.92 4.65 -1.68
N SER A 112 14.75 3.66 -2.02
CA SER A 112 14.75 2.32 -1.39
C SER A 112 14.68 2.33 0.14
N VAL A 113 15.52 3.11 0.83
CA VAL A 113 15.59 3.10 2.30
C VAL A 113 14.37 3.76 2.95
N GLN A 114 13.85 4.86 2.39
CA GLN A 114 12.63 5.52 2.86
C GLN A 114 11.39 4.66 2.57
N ARG A 115 11.39 3.99 1.41
CA ARG A 115 10.35 3.05 1.00
C ARG A 115 10.22 1.93 2.00
N ASP A 116 11.33 1.27 2.33
CA ASP A 116 11.34 0.11 3.22
C ASP A 116 10.83 0.49 4.62
N GLU A 117 11.20 1.66 5.12
CA GLU A 117 10.76 2.14 6.43
C GLU A 117 9.28 2.52 6.45
N LEU A 118 8.80 3.26 5.46
CA LEU A 118 7.38 3.59 5.34
C LEU A 118 6.52 2.33 5.12
N PHE A 119 6.99 1.39 4.30
CA PHE A 119 6.34 0.09 4.14
C PHE A 119 6.28 -0.68 5.45
N ARG A 120 7.37 -0.72 6.22
CA ARG A 120 7.41 -1.37 7.53
C ARG A 120 6.35 -0.77 8.46
N ILE A 121 6.30 0.54 8.58
CA ILE A 121 5.33 1.26 9.43
C ILE A 121 3.88 0.96 9.00
N LEU A 122 3.57 1.14 7.72
CA LEU A 122 2.24 0.89 7.18
C LEU A 122 1.83 -0.58 7.34
N THR A 123 2.78 -1.51 7.17
CA THR A 123 2.53 -2.95 7.33
C THR A 123 2.25 -3.29 8.79
N THR A 124 3.00 -2.71 9.73
CA THR A 124 2.76 -2.90 11.17
C THR A 124 1.38 -2.38 11.57
N PHE A 125 0.96 -1.22 11.06
CA PHE A 125 -0.39 -0.71 11.30
C PHE A 125 -1.47 -1.64 10.75
N GLN A 126 -1.32 -2.10 9.52
CA GLN A 126 -2.28 -3.00 8.89
C GLN A 126 -2.38 -4.34 9.61
N LEU A 127 -1.24 -4.97 9.96
CA LEU A 127 -1.21 -6.24 10.69
C LEU A 127 -1.91 -6.15 12.05
N ASN A 128 -1.75 -5.01 12.72
CA ASN A 128 -2.42 -4.74 14.00
C ASN A 128 -3.85 -4.23 13.84
N LYS A 129 -4.38 -4.12 12.62
CA LYS A 129 -5.74 -3.62 12.30
C LYS A 129 -6.00 -2.23 12.89
N VAL A 130 -4.99 -1.36 12.85
CA VAL A 130 -5.15 0.04 13.24
C VAL A 130 -6.11 0.70 12.24
N PRO A 131 -7.11 1.48 12.67
CA PRO A 131 -7.96 2.23 11.76
C PRO A 131 -7.15 3.27 10.98
N SER A 132 -7.45 3.45 9.68
CA SER A 132 -6.70 4.36 8.81
C SER A 132 -6.67 5.80 9.34
N THR A 133 -7.77 6.29 9.92
CA THR A 133 -7.85 7.61 10.56
C THR A 133 -6.87 7.76 11.71
N MET A 134 -6.74 6.72 12.54
CA MET A 134 -5.81 6.72 13.67
C MET A 134 -4.36 6.57 13.21
N ALA A 135 -4.10 5.80 12.15
CA ALA A 135 -2.77 5.73 11.56
C ALA A 135 -2.31 7.06 10.95
N VAL A 136 -3.20 7.83 10.34
CA VAL A 136 -2.91 9.20 9.87
C VAL A 136 -2.43 10.08 11.03
N ASP A 137 -3.13 10.06 12.16
CA ASP A 137 -2.76 10.84 13.35
C ASP A 137 -1.41 10.41 13.95
N ILE A 138 -1.12 9.11 13.95
CA ILE A 138 0.17 8.57 14.44
C ILE A 138 1.30 8.99 13.49
N ILE A 139 1.11 8.85 12.18
CA ILE A 139 2.07 9.27 11.15
C ILE A 139 2.38 10.76 11.27
N LYS A 140 1.35 11.59 11.51
CA LYS A 140 1.50 13.02 11.76
C LYS A 140 2.33 13.31 13.02
N SER A 141 2.14 12.52 14.07
CA SER A 141 2.87 12.64 15.33
C SER A 141 4.34 12.20 15.19
N LEU A 142 4.60 11.13 14.43
CA LEU A 142 5.95 10.68 14.08
C LEU A 142 6.72 11.75 13.32
N ASN A 143 6.05 12.50 12.43
CA ASN A 143 6.69 13.60 11.71
C ASN A 143 7.09 14.75 12.66
N ARG A 144 6.21 15.14 13.60
CA ARG A 144 6.49 16.23 14.56
C ARG A 144 7.68 15.93 15.46
N VAL A 145 7.80 14.70 15.96
CA VAL A 145 8.92 14.28 16.82
C VAL A 145 10.27 14.34 16.09
N GLN A 146 10.28 14.22 14.76
CA GLN A 146 11.50 14.35 13.96
C GLN A 146 11.90 15.80 13.67
N VAL A 147 10.94 16.73 13.62
CA VAL A 147 11.21 18.17 13.40
C VAL A 147 11.82 18.82 14.64
N ASP A 148 11.39 18.43 15.85
CA ASP A 148 11.90 19.02 17.10
C ASP A 148 13.31 18.54 17.51
N LYS A 149 13.88 17.53 16.82
CA LYS A 149 15.25 17.04 17.03
C LYS A 149 16.24 17.51 15.95
N ALA A 150 15.83 18.42 15.04
CA ALA A 150 16.63 18.91 13.93
C ALA A 150 17.39 20.20 14.23
#